data_AF-A0A433A7Q2-F1
#
_entry.id   AF-A0A433A7Q2-F1
#
_cell.length_a   1.000
_cell.length_b   1.000
_cell.length_c   1.000
_cell.angle_alpha   90.00
_cell.angle_beta   90.00
_cell.angle_gamma   90.00
#
_symmetry.space_group_name_H-M   'P 1'
#
loop_
_entity.id
_entity.type
_entity.pdbx_description
1 polymer ?
#
loop_
_entity_poly.entity_id
_entity_poly.type
_entity_poly.pdbx_seq_one_letter_code
_entity_poly.pdbx_strand_id
1 'polypeptide(L)'
;MPLVAQAADPEVVCINPKYGPPGADDTVACYSEAGCALARSFGAEAIADYDPASAPFALARGKIGAVITSDKKLIETAKANGAACKP
;
A
#
# COMPACT_ATOMS: atom_id res chain seq x y z
N MET A 1 -8.08 -21.45 -23.91
CA MET A 1 -8.26 -19.99 -23.85
C MET A 1 -6.99 -19.44 -23.23
N PRO A 2 -6.12 -18.70 -23.94
CA PRO A 2 -4.91 -18.18 -23.33
C PRO A 2 -5.31 -17.01 -22.44
N LEU A 3 -5.10 -17.18 -21.14
CA LEU A 3 -5.30 -16.14 -20.14
C LEU A 3 -4.27 -15.04 -20.46
N VAL A 4 -4.75 -13.88 -20.88
CA VAL A 4 -3.90 -12.69 -21.05
C VAL A 4 -3.34 -12.41 -19.67
N ALA A 5 -2.04 -12.69 -19.47
CA ALA A 5 -1.27 -12.17 -18.37
C ALA A 5 -1.23 -10.66 -18.56
N GLN A 6 -2.28 -10.00 -18.09
CA GLN A 6 -2.32 -8.56 -17.92
C GLN A 6 -1.12 -8.30 -17.03
N ALA A 7 -0.09 -7.64 -17.58
CA ALA A 7 1.03 -7.17 -16.81
C ALA A 7 0.41 -6.29 -15.73
N ALA A 8 0.21 -6.86 -14.54
CA ALA A 8 -0.22 -6.10 -13.39
C ALA A 8 0.81 -4.99 -13.26
N ASP A 9 0.35 -3.74 -13.31
CA ASP A 9 1.21 -2.61 -12.99
C ASP A 9 2.01 -2.96 -11.71
N PRO A 10 3.31 -2.68 -11.65
CA PRO A 10 4.13 -3.08 -10.51
C PRO A 10 3.54 -2.44 -9.25
N GLU A 11 3.18 -3.29 -8.28
CA GLU A 11 2.61 -2.87 -7.01
C GLU A 11 3.59 -1.95 -6.29
N VAL A 12 3.17 -0.73 -5.98
CA VAL A 12 4.01 0.26 -5.30
C VAL A 12 3.69 0.24 -3.82
N VAL A 13 4.71 -0.03 -3.00
CA VAL A 13 4.68 0.03 -1.55
C VAL A 13 5.04 1.45 -1.11
N CYS A 14 4.04 2.17 -0.58
CA CYS A 14 4.20 3.46 0.06
C CYS A 14 4.27 3.30 1.59
N ILE A 15 5.41 3.63 2.17
CA ILE A 15 5.63 3.64 3.63
C ILE A 15 5.91 5.05 4.13
N ASN A 16 5.52 5.35 5.35
CA ASN A 16 5.90 6.62 5.96
C ASN A 16 7.25 6.47 6.67
N PRO A 17 8.33 7.14 6.21
CA PRO A 17 9.66 7.00 6.80
C PRO A 17 9.72 7.45 8.26
N LYS A 18 8.73 8.22 8.74
CA LYS A 18 8.62 8.64 10.14
C LYS A 18 8.31 7.49 11.10
N TYR A 19 7.54 6.49 10.65
CA TYR A 19 7.10 5.36 11.49
C TYR A 19 7.87 4.08 11.18
N GLY A 20 8.53 4.02 10.02
CA GLY A 20 9.32 2.86 9.61
C GLY A 20 8.51 1.87 8.76
N PRO A 21 9.09 0.70 8.45
CA PRO A 21 8.39 -0.36 7.72
C PRO A 21 7.24 -0.95 8.56
N PRO A 22 6.14 -1.42 7.93
CA PRO A 22 5.04 -2.06 8.64
C PRO A 22 5.51 -3.32 9.36
N GLY A 23 5.17 -3.45 10.64
CA GLY A 23 5.41 -4.63 11.46
C GLY A 23 4.19 -5.54 11.57
N ALA A 24 4.29 -6.55 12.45
CA ALA A 24 3.24 -7.55 12.64
C ALA A 24 1.94 -6.99 13.24
N ASP A 25 2.04 -5.90 14.00
CA ASP A 25 0.91 -5.19 14.62
C ASP A 25 0.37 -4.04 13.75
N ASP A 26 1.00 -3.79 12.59
CA ASP A 26 0.56 -2.74 11.67
C ASP A 26 -0.49 -3.25 10.70
N THR A 27 -1.31 -2.32 10.23
CA THR A 27 -2.24 -2.54 9.13
C THR A 27 -1.69 -1.94 7.84
N VAL A 28 -1.93 -2.61 6.72
CA VAL A 28 -1.47 -2.20 5.40
C VAL A 28 -2.68 -2.15 4.47
N ALA A 29 -2.95 -0.98 3.90
CA ALA A 29 -3.98 -0.85 2.87
C ALA A 29 -3.47 -1.46 1.57
N CYS A 30 -4.20 -2.40 0.99
CA CYS A 30 -3.89 -3.04 -0.28
C CYS A 30 -5.08 -2.92 -1.24
N TYR A 31 -4.82 -2.75 -2.54
CA TYR A 31 -5.89 -2.57 -3.55
C TYR A 31 -5.87 -3.62 -4.66
N SER A 32 -4.93 -4.57 -4.56
CA SER A 32 -4.75 -5.68 -5.50
C SER A 32 -4.47 -6.96 -4.73
N GLU A 33 -4.79 -8.12 -5.30
CA GLU A 33 -4.45 -9.42 -4.68
C GLU A 33 -2.94 -9.56 -4.42
N ALA A 34 -2.12 -9.10 -5.36
CA ALA A 34 -0.66 -9.09 -5.23
C ALA A 34 -0.20 -8.21 -4.04
N GLY A 35 -0.79 -7.03 -3.85
CA GLY A 35 -0.46 -6.14 -2.74
C GLY A 35 -0.90 -6.65 -1.40
N CYS A 36 -2.05 -7.31 -1.33
CA CYS A 36 -2.49 -7.95 -0.10
C CYS A 36 -1.59 -9.14 0.26
N ALA A 37 -1.07 -9.88 -0.72
CA ALA A 37 -0.07 -10.91 -0.48
C ALA A 37 1.28 -10.34 -0.01
N LEU A 38 1.71 -9.20 -0.58
CA LEU A 38 2.90 -8.45 -0.13
C LEU A 38 2.72 -7.94 1.30
N ALA A 39 1.58 -7.33 1.63
CA ALA A 39 1.24 -6.87 2.97
C ALA A 39 1.38 -7.99 4.02
N ARG A 40 0.81 -9.16 3.72
CA ARG A 40 0.93 -10.36 4.58
C ARG A 40 2.36 -10.87 4.69
N SER A 41 3.18 -10.70 3.64
CA SER A 41 4.59 -11.10 3.65
C SER A 41 5.44 -10.22 4.58
N PHE A 42 5.01 -8.98 4.86
CA PHE A 42 5.59 -8.14 5.91
C PHE A 42 5.14 -8.56 7.33
N GLY A 43 4.23 -9.52 7.44
CA GLY A 43 3.60 -9.92 8.70
C GLY A 43 2.45 -9.01 9.15
N ALA A 44 2.15 -7.97 8.38
CA ALA A 44 1.13 -6.97 8.69
C ALA A 44 -0.28 -7.43 8.28
N GLU A 45 -1.30 -6.82 8.89
CA GLU A 45 -2.69 -7.07 8.55
C GLU A 45 -3.09 -6.34 7.26
N ALA A 46 -3.42 -7.10 6.22
CA ALA A 46 -3.80 -6.56 4.91
C ALA A 46 -5.28 -6.14 4.88
N ILE A 47 -5.55 -4.87 4.60
CA ILE A 47 -6.90 -4.30 4.46
C ILE A 47 -7.16 -4.01 2.98
N ALA A 48 -7.98 -4.85 2.35
CA ALA A 48 -8.34 -4.74 0.94
C ALA A 48 -9.41 -3.67 0.64
N ASP A 49 -10.22 -3.31 1.64
CA ASP A 49 -11.37 -2.40 1.51
C ASP A 49 -11.08 -1.03 2.16
N TYR A 50 -9.81 -0.65 2.27
CA TYR A 50 -9.46 0.64 2.87
C TYR A 50 -9.89 1.77 1.94
N ASP A 51 -10.50 2.83 2.48
CA ASP A 51 -10.94 3.96 1.67
C ASP A 51 -9.73 4.68 1.01
N PRO A 52 -9.66 4.75 -0.33
CA PRO A 52 -8.52 5.29 -1.05
C PRO A 52 -8.32 6.80 -0.82
N ALA A 53 -9.39 7.54 -0.53
CA ALA A 53 -9.28 8.96 -0.19
C ALA A 53 -8.65 9.16 1.20
N SER A 54 -8.84 8.20 2.12
CA SER A 54 -8.37 8.28 3.50
C SER A 54 -7.01 7.61 3.73
N ALA A 55 -6.63 6.61 2.92
CA ALA A 55 -5.38 5.85 3.07
C ALA A 55 -4.11 6.72 3.15
N PRO A 56 -3.89 7.72 2.27
CA PRO A 56 -2.71 8.59 2.35
C PRO A 56 -2.62 9.35 3.68
N PHE A 57 -3.76 9.81 4.21
CA PHE A 57 -3.81 10.55 5.48
C PHE A 57 -3.62 9.63 6.68
N ALA A 58 -4.15 8.41 6.61
CA ALA A 58 -3.93 7.38 7.63
C ALA A 58 -2.44 7.01 7.72
N LEU A 59 -1.78 6.85 6.57
CA LEU A 59 -0.35 6.60 6.46
C LEU A 59 0.48 7.79 7.01
N ALA A 60 0.09 9.02 6.68
CA ALA A 60 0.73 10.24 7.21
C ALA A 60 0.67 10.32 8.75
N ARG A 61 -0.42 9.81 9.32
CA ARG A 61 -0.69 9.81 10.77
C ARG A 61 -0.20 8.56 11.50
N GLY A 62 0.37 7.57 10.80
CA GLY A 62 0.83 6.32 11.39
C GLY A 62 -0.31 5.43 11.90
N LYS A 63 -1.52 5.58 11.33
CA LYS A 63 -2.64 4.68 11.62
C LYS A 63 -2.54 3.37 10.85
N ILE A 64 -1.88 3.41 9.70
CA ILE A 64 -1.51 2.26 8.88
C ILE A 64 -0.01 2.36 8.60
N GLY A 65 0.68 1.23 8.53
CA GLY A 65 2.12 1.17 8.32
C GLY A 65 2.53 1.34 6.86
N ALA A 66 1.66 0.89 5.93
CA ALA A 66 1.90 1.04 4.50
C ALA A 66 0.62 1.12 3.66
N VAL A 67 0.78 1.59 2.43
CA VAL A 67 -0.21 1.56 1.37
C VAL A 67 0.41 0.88 0.17
N ILE A 68 -0.13 -0.25 -0.27
CA ILE A 68 0.32 -1.00 -1.43
C ILE A 68 -0.73 -0.86 -2.52
N THR A 69 -0.35 -0.23 -3.62
CA THR A 69 -1.28 0.06 -4.71
C THR A 69 -0.55 0.17 -6.04
N SER A 70 -1.29 -0.04 -7.11
CA SER A 70 -0.87 0.29 -8.47
C SER A 70 -1.47 1.61 -8.97
N ASP A 71 -2.38 2.24 -8.20
CA ASP A 71 -3.05 3.48 -8.59
C ASP A 71 -2.12 4.69 -8.49
N LYS A 72 -1.86 5.34 -9.64
CA LYS A 72 -0.94 6.47 -9.73
C LYS A 72 -1.38 7.67 -8.89
N LYS A 73 -2.68 7.97 -8.83
CA LYS A 73 -3.18 9.13 -8.07
C LYS A 73 -3.01 8.91 -6.58
N LEU A 74 -3.25 7.69 -6.11
CA LEU A 74 -3.07 7.32 -4.71
C LEU A 74 -1.59 7.38 -4.32
N ILE A 75 -0.69 6.90 -5.18
CA ILE A 75 0.77 7.01 -5.01
C ILE A 75 1.22 8.47 -4.93
N GLU A 76 0.77 9.32 -5.85
CA GLU A 76 1.10 10.75 -5.85
C GLU A 76 0.59 11.43 -4.56
N THR A 77 -0.63 11.09 -4.13
CA THR A 77 -1.21 11.62 -2.90
C THR A 77 -0.44 11.15 -1.66
N ALA A 78 -0.05 9.87 -1.61
CA ALA A 78 0.77 9.34 -0.53
C ALA A 78 2.13 10.05 -0.45
N LYS A 79 2.80 10.25 -1.59
CA LYS A 79 4.06 11.03 -1.67
C LYS A 79 3.88 12.48 -1.21
N ALA A 80 2.81 13.14 -1.64
CA ALA A 80 2.50 14.51 -1.23
C ALA A 80 2.29 14.64 0.29
N ASN A 81 1.83 13.56 0.94
CA ASN A 81 1.68 13.47 2.39
C ASN A 81 2.95 12.99 3.13
N GLY A 82 4.08 12.86 2.43
CA GLY A 82 5.38 12.50 3.01
C GLY A 82 5.71 11.00 3.00
N ALA A 83 4.94 10.17 2.31
CA ALA A 83 5.28 8.75 2.16
C ALA A 83 6.42 8.54 1.14
N ALA A 84 7.30 7.60 1.46
CA ALA A 84 8.29 7.06 0.55
C ALA A 84 7.69 5.85 -0.19
N CYS A 85 7.45 5.98 -1.48
CA CYS A 85 6.88 4.93 -2.31
C CYS A 85 7.95 4.26 -3.18
N LYS A 86 8.00 2.93 -3.15
CA LYS A 86 8.89 2.09 -3.96
C LYS A 86 8.10 0.99 -4.68
N PRO A 87 8.43 0.69 -5.95
CA PRO A 87 7.92 -0.50 -6.63
C PRO A 87 8.48 -1.79 -5.99
#